data_AF-A0A2V7UUM2-F1
#
_entry.id   AF-A0A2V7UUM2-F1
#
_cell.length_a   1.000
_cell.length_b   1.000
_cell.length_c   1.000
_cell.angle_alpha   90.00
_cell.angle_beta   90.00
_cell.angle_gamma   90.00
#
_symmetry.space_group_name_H-M   'P 1'
#
loop_
_entity.id
_entity.type
_entity.pdbx_description
1 polymer ?
#
loop_
_entity_poly.entity_id
_entity_poly.type
_entity_poly.pdbx_seq_one_letter_code
_entity_poly.pdbx_strand_id
1 'polypeptide(L)'
;MARGFRWGAFGAITSSSIESFTRCRVTGASRSSARVLKDYVAQYPDPIAMVPGDVVQVGKFDPEYPGWVWTTSKRTGKSGWVPEESLAIEGTQGRASRAFTAQELTVSAGEAVTIVEELLGWAWVEAGPSRKGWVPLSHLLRIGDTDGHRAP
;
A
#
# COMPACT_ATOMS: atom_id res chain seq x y z
N MET A 1 -4.27 -49.08 -50.44
CA MET A 1 -4.43 -48.09 -49.34
C MET A 1 -4.24 -48.89 -48.05
N ALA A 2 -3.00 -49.12 -47.61
CA ALA A 2 -2.14 -48.26 -46.76
C ALA A 2 -2.13 -48.75 -45.29
N ARG A 3 -1.03 -49.45 -44.94
CA ARG A 3 -0.24 -49.42 -43.66
C ARG A 3 -0.93 -49.95 -42.37
N GLY A 4 -0.30 -50.65 -41.43
CA GLY A 4 1.07 -51.14 -41.12
C GLY A 4 1.00 -51.81 -39.72
N PHE A 5 1.48 -53.05 -39.51
CA PHE A 5 2.77 -53.50 -38.94
C PHE A 5 3.21 -52.98 -37.53
N ARG A 6 3.28 -53.92 -36.56
CA ARG A 6 4.20 -54.15 -35.39
C ARG A 6 4.49 -52.97 -34.43
N TRP A 7 4.77 -53.12 -33.12
CA TRP A 7 5.12 -54.21 -32.18
C TRP A 7 4.86 -53.70 -30.74
N GLY A 8 4.82 -54.62 -29.76
CA GLY A 8 4.79 -54.28 -28.34
C GLY A 8 6.14 -53.81 -27.78
N ALA A 9 6.10 -53.13 -26.64
CA ALA A 9 7.22 -53.00 -25.70
C ALA A 9 6.70 -52.65 -24.29
N PHE A 10 7.49 -53.11 -23.33
CA PHE A 10 7.31 -53.14 -21.89
C PHE A 10 7.18 -51.76 -21.22
N GLY A 11 6.55 -51.78 -20.04
CA GLY A 11 6.48 -50.64 -19.16
C GLY A 11 7.82 -50.25 -18.55
N ALA A 12 7.89 -48.98 -18.19
CA ALA A 12 8.49 -48.40 -16.99
C ALA A 12 8.63 -46.89 -17.27
N ILE A 13 7.73 -46.09 -16.71
CA ILE A 13 7.95 -44.65 -16.56
C ILE A 13 8.13 -44.37 -15.07
N THR A 14 9.38 -44.45 -14.63
CA THR A 14 9.87 -43.63 -13.53
C THR A 14 10.31 -42.31 -14.12
N SER A 15 9.64 -41.22 -13.79
CA SER A 15 10.26 -39.92 -13.56
C SER A 15 9.20 -38.90 -13.21
N SER A 16 9.39 -38.31 -12.04
CA SER A 16 9.47 -36.87 -11.81
C SER A 16 8.41 -35.94 -12.41
N SER A 17 8.06 -34.96 -11.57
CA SER A 17 7.36 -33.73 -11.91
C SER A 17 5.84 -33.80 -11.81
N ILE A 18 5.35 -33.84 -10.56
CA ILE A 18 4.16 -33.05 -10.26
C ILE A 18 4.68 -31.66 -9.93
N GLU A 19 4.59 -30.79 -10.93
CA GLU A 19 4.70 -29.36 -10.77
C GLU A 19 3.73 -28.92 -9.68
N SER A 20 4.28 -28.52 -8.53
CA SER A 20 3.57 -27.71 -7.55
C SER A 20 3.42 -26.30 -8.12
N PHE A 21 2.56 -26.16 -9.12
CA PHE A 21 1.88 -24.93 -9.40
C PHE A 21 0.97 -24.63 -8.22
N THR A 22 1.36 -23.65 -7.40
CA THR A 22 0.55 -22.48 -7.03
C THR A 22 1.06 -21.93 -5.71
N ARG A 23 1.95 -20.96 -5.80
CA ARG A 23 1.72 -19.69 -5.12
C ARG A 23 2.43 -18.59 -5.89
N CYS A 24 1.77 -18.12 -6.94
CA CYS A 24 1.92 -16.72 -7.27
C CYS A 24 1.52 -15.97 -5.99
N ARG A 25 2.50 -15.44 -5.25
CA ARG A 25 2.20 -14.47 -4.21
C ARG A 25 1.53 -13.33 -4.93
N VAL A 26 0.22 -13.24 -4.80
CA VAL A 26 -0.45 -11.96 -4.97
C VAL A 26 0.16 -11.08 -3.88
N THR A 27 1.21 -10.34 -4.20
CA THR A 27 1.58 -9.11 -3.51
C THR A 27 0.52 -8.08 -3.87
N GLY A 28 -0.71 -8.35 -3.46
CA GLY A 28 -1.84 -7.44 -3.53
C GLY A 28 -2.01 -6.89 -2.13
N ALA A 29 -2.02 -5.57 -2.02
CA ALA A 29 -2.33 -4.84 -0.79
C ALA A 29 -3.53 -5.48 -0.09
N SER A 30 -3.27 -6.19 1.01
CA SER A 30 -4.32 -6.85 1.78
C SER A 30 -5.04 -5.76 2.55
N ARG A 31 -6.23 -5.37 2.06
CA ARG A 31 -7.08 -4.45 2.79
C ARG A 31 -7.44 -5.06 4.13
N SER A 32 -7.31 -4.28 5.20
CA SER A 32 -7.56 -4.76 6.56
C SER A 32 -8.60 -3.88 7.26
N SER A 33 -9.55 -4.49 7.95
CA SER A 33 -10.53 -3.77 8.75
C SER A 33 -9.87 -3.20 10.01
N ALA A 34 -10.21 -1.97 10.37
CA ALA A 34 -9.73 -1.32 11.59
C ALA A 34 -10.80 -0.45 12.23
N ARG A 35 -10.59 -0.15 13.51
CA ARG A 35 -11.35 0.86 14.26
C ARG A 35 -10.43 1.99 14.70
N VAL A 36 -10.96 3.20 14.67
CA VAL A 36 -10.26 4.39 15.16
C VAL A 36 -10.26 4.37 16.68
N LEU A 37 -9.09 4.47 17.29
CA LEU A 37 -8.89 4.47 18.73
C LEU A 37 -9.04 5.87 19.33
N LYS A 38 -8.61 6.89 18.60
CA LYS A 38 -8.55 8.29 19.04
C LYS A 38 -8.89 9.20 17.87
N ASP A 39 -9.55 10.30 18.17
CA ASP A 39 -9.84 11.34 17.18
C ASP A 39 -8.55 11.79 16.48
N TYR A 40 -8.67 12.06 15.19
CA TYR A 40 -7.60 12.64 14.39
C TYR A 40 -8.23 13.65 13.44
N VAL A 41 -7.65 14.86 13.39
CA VAL A 41 -8.12 15.95 12.54
C VAL A 41 -7.05 16.18 11.48
N ALA A 42 -7.46 16.19 10.21
CA ALA A 42 -6.56 16.53 9.12
C ALA A 42 -5.96 17.93 9.34
N GLN A 43 -4.64 18.01 9.34
CA GLN A 43 -3.88 19.23 9.62
C GLN A 43 -3.70 20.11 8.37
N TYR A 44 -3.73 19.49 7.18
CA TYR A 44 -3.47 20.17 5.92
C TYR A 44 -4.71 20.11 5.00
N PRO A 45 -5.51 21.21 4.93
CA PRO A 45 -6.72 21.24 4.11
C PRO A 45 -6.41 21.28 2.61
N ASP A 46 -5.21 21.69 2.21
CA ASP A 46 -4.78 21.74 0.81
C ASP A 46 -3.51 20.89 0.58
N PRO A 47 -3.66 19.55 0.55
CA PRO A 47 -2.53 18.65 0.52
C PRO A 47 -1.80 18.69 -0.83
N ILE A 48 -0.50 18.39 -0.79
CA ILE A 48 0.25 18.10 -2.01
C ILE A 48 -0.32 16.84 -2.67
N ALA A 49 -0.40 16.87 -4.00
CA ALA A 49 -0.70 15.72 -4.83
C ALA A 49 0.25 15.73 -6.03
N MET A 50 0.82 14.57 -6.32
CA MET A 50 1.75 14.38 -7.43
C MET A 50 1.41 13.12 -8.22
N VAL A 51 1.79 13.15 -9.48
CA VAL A 51 1.73 12.01 -10.41
C VAL A 51 3.14 11.67 -10.88
N PRO A 52 3.38 10.44 -11.38
CA PRO A 52 4.70 10.07 -11.90
C PRO A 52 5.21 11.10 -12.91
N GLY A 53 6.44 11.56 -12.69
CA GLY A 53 7.10 12.54 -13.54
C GLY A 53 6.96 14.00 -13.10
N ASP A 54 6.10 14.31 -12.13
CA ASP A 54 6.01 15.66 -11.53
C ASP A 54 7.35 16.03 -10.87
N VAL A 55 7.79 17.27 -11.08
CA VAL A 55 9.02 17.82 -10.47
C VAL A 55 8.67 18.51 -9.16
N VAL A 56 9.45 18.23 -8.13
CA VAL A 56 9.26 18.75 -6.78
C VAL A 56 10.55 19.34 -6.22
N GLN A 57 10.41 20.31 -5.32
CA GLN A 57 11.49 20.77 -4.46
C GLN A 57 11.50 19.90 -3.20
N VAL A 58 12.65 19.29 -2.90
CA VAL A 58 12.88 18.50 -1.70
C VAL A 58 13.41 19.43 -0.62
N GLY A 59 12.74 19.43 0.54
CA GLY A 59 13.04 20.26 1.70
C GLY A 59 13.66 19.44 2.83
N LYS A 60 13.10 19.59 4.04
CA LYS A 60 13.58 18.93 5.25
C LYS A 60 13.08 17.49 5.37
N PHE A 61 13.89 16.61 5.92
CA PHE A 61 13.47 15.27 6.34
C PHE A 61 12.80 15.34 7.72
N ASP A 62 11.81 14.47 7.94
CA ASP A 62 11.12 14.37 9.22
C ASP A 62 11.95 13.51 10.21
N PRO A 63 12.35 14.05 11.38
CA PRO A 63 13.08 13.28 12.38
C PRO A 63 12.20 12.36 13.22
N GLU A 64 10.88 12.64 13.31
CA GLU A 64 9.90 11.84 14.06
C GLU A 64 9.39 10.67 13.22
N TYR A 65 9.27 10.87 11.91
CA TYR A 65 8.88 9.84 10.95
C TYR A 65 9.95 9.63 9.86
N PRO A 66 10.98 8.78 10.12
CA PRO A 66 12.03 8.50 9.16
C PRO A 66 11.48 8.05 7.80
N GLY A 67 12.02 8.61 6.73
CA GLY A 67 11.59 8.36 5.35
C GLY A 67 10.51 9.31 4.84
N TRP A 68 9.99 10.23 5.67
CA TRP A 68 9.17 11.35 5.18
C TRP A 68 10.01 12.58 4.91
N VAL A 69 9.72 13.26 3.81
CA VAL A 69 10.41 14.48 3.39
C VAL A 69 9.41 15.56 2.99
N TRP A 70 9.63 16.77 3.51
CA TRP A 70 8.82 17.93 3.19
C TRP A 70 9.07 18.33 1.75
N THR A 71 8.02 18.31 0.96
CA THR A 71 8.13 18.42 -0.50
C THR A 71 7.20 19.51 -0.98
N THR A 72 7.67 20.34 -1.91
CA THR A 72 6.87 21.37 -2.58
C THR A 72 6.76 21.07 -4.06
N SER A 73 5.53 20.90 -4.57
CA SER A 73 5.29 20.66 -5.99
C SER A 73 5.61 21.92 -6.81
N LYS A 74 6.45 21.79 -7.85
CA LYS A 74 6.69 22.91 -8.78
C LYS A 74 5.48 23.20 -9.67
N ARG A 75 4.63 22.20 -9.91
CA ARG A 75 3.44 22.31 -10.76
C ARG A 75 2.30 23.06 -10.07
N THR A 76 2.06 22.78 -8.79
CA THR A 76 0.91 23.34 -8.06
C THR A 76 1.31 24.36 -6.98
N GLY A 77 2.59 24.43 -6.61
CA GLY A 77 3.07 25.26 -5.49
C GLY A 77 2.73 24.70 -4.11
N LYS A 78 1.95 23.61 -4.02
CA LYS A 78 1.51 23.03 -2.75
C LYS A 78 2.65 22.26 -2.08
N SER A 79 2.63 22.25 -0.76
CA SER A 79 3.63 21.56 0.04
C SER A 79 3.00 20.53 0.98
N GLY A 80 3.75 19.49 1.31
CA GLY A 80 3.33 18.49 2.28
C GLY A 80 4.39 17.40 2.46
N TRP A 81 4.11 16.51 3.39
CA TRP A 81 4.97 15.35 3.66
C TRP A 81 4.79 14.29 2.57
N VAL A 82 5.92 13.81 2.07
CA VAL A 82 5.98 12.81 1.01
C VAL A 82 6.95 11.70 1.43
N PRO A 83 6.64 10.43 1.19
CA PRO A 83 7.58 9.34 1.38
C PRO A 83 8.74 9.49 0.41
N GLU A 84 9.97 9.44 0.92
CA GLU A 84 11.21 9.51 0.15
C GLU A 84 11.21 8.47 -0.99
N GLU A 85 10.72 7.26 -0.71
CA GLU A 85 10.59 6.18 -1.70
C GLU A 85 9.65 6.50 -2.88
N SER A 86 8.81 7.55 -2.77
CA SER A 86 7.95 8.03 -3.85
C SER A 86 8.65 9.02 -4.77
N LEU A 87 9.91 9.39 -4.46
CA LEU A 87 10.69 10.40 -5.17
C LEU A 87 12.02 9.80 -5.65
N ALA A 88 12.40 10.13 -6.87
CA ALA A 88 13.79 10.05 -7.32
C ALA A 88 14.46 11.40 -6.97
N ILE A 89 15.25 11.44 -5.90
CA ILE A 89 15.85 12.66 -5.37
C ILE A 89 17.25 12.88 -5.96
N GLU A 90 17.50 14.08 -6.45
CA GLU A 90 18.78 14.56 -6.97
C GLU A 90 19.12 15.90 -6.32
N GLY A 91 19.93 15.86 -5.25
CA GLY A 91 20.29 17.05 -4.47
C GLY A 91 19.07 17.65 -3.76
N THR A 92 18.66 18.86 -4.18
CA THR A 92 17.49 19.55 -3.60
C THR A 92 16.22 19.42 -4.44
N GLN A 93 16.31 18.74 -5.59
CA GLN A 93 15.16 18.49 -6.46
C GLN A 93 14.79 17.01 -6.42
N GLY A 94 13.55 16.71 -6.74
CA GLY A 94 13.08 15.34 -6.87
C GLY A 94 12.09 15.22 -8.02
N ARG A 95 11.95 13.99 -8.51
CA ARG A 95 10.92 13.63 -9.47
C ARG A 95 10.04 12.53 -8.90
N ALA A 96 8.72 12.73 -8.93
CA ALA A 96 7.79 11.73 -8.46
C ALA A 96 7.93 10.43 -9.29
N SER A 97 8.20 9.32 -8.63
CA SER A 97 8.28 7.99 -9.25
C SER A 97 6.91 7.30 -9.29
N ARG A 98 6.02 7.66 -8.35
CA ARG A 98 4.64 7.17 -8.26
C ARG A 98 3.64 8.30 -7.98
N ALA A 99 2.35 8.02 -8.16
CA ALA A 99 1.31 8.93 -7.70
C ALA A 99 1.22 8.88 -6.18
N PHE A 100 1.07 10.04 -5.54
CA PHE A 100 0.92 10.14 -4.09
C PHE A 100 0.23 11.46 -3.71
N THR A 101 -0.53 11.43 -2.62
CA THR A 101 -1.11 12.63 -2.01
C THR A 101 -0.93 12.59 -0.50
N ALA A 102 -0.61 13.74 0.08
CA ALA A 102 -0.56 13.94 1.53
C ALA A 102 -1.96 14.22 2.13
N GLN A 103 -3.03 13.83 1.44
CA GLN A 103 -4.40 14.01 1.92
C GLN A 103 -4.58 13.21 3.20
N GLU A 104 -4.80 13.91 4.31
CA GLU A 104 -5.17 13.33 5.59
C GLU A 104 -6.69 13.21 5.70
N LEU A 105 -7.15 12.28 6.54
CA LEU A 105 -8.58 12.11 6.80
C LEU A 105 -8.92 12.40 8.26
N THR A 106 -9.86 13.32 8.48
CA THR A 106 -10.45 13.52 9.80
C THR A 106 -11.33 12.33 10.17
N VAL A 107 -11.05 11.72 11.32
CA VAL A 107 -11.76 10.55 11.86
C VAL A 107 -12.06 10.72 13.34
N SER A 108 -13.12 10.06 13.80
CA SER A 108 -13.52 10.06 15.22
C SER A 108 -13.32 8.68 15.85
N ALA A 109 -12.98 8.65 17.14
CA ALA A 109 -12.84 7.41 17.91
C ALA A 109 -14.10 6.54 17.80
N GLY A 110 -13.90 5.23 17.63
CA GLY A 110 -14.95 4.24 17.43
C GLY A 110 -15.38 4.05 15.96
N GLU A 111 -14.97 4.93 15.05
CA GLU A 111 -15.29 4.84 13.63
C GLU A 111 -14.64 3.59 12.99
N ALA A 112 -15.39 2.91 12.12
CA ALA A 112 -14.89 1.76 11.36
C ALA A 112 -14.28 2.24 10.04
N VAL A 113 -13.05 1.81 9.76
CA VAL A 113 -12.31 2.17 8.54
C VAL A 113 -11.65 0.94 7.93
N THR A 114 -11.35 1.01 6.64
CA THR A 114 -10.56 -0.01 5.95
C THR A 114 -9.17 0.55 5.65
N ILE A 115 -8.13 -0.09 6.18
CA ILE A 115 -6.74 0.19 5.80
C ILE A 115 -6.51 -0.40 4.41
N VAL A 116 -6.11 0.43 3.46
CA VAL A 116 -5.81 0.03 2.08
C VAL A 116 -4.31 -0.06 1.84
N GLU A 117 -3.55 0.85 2.44
CA GLU A 117 -2.10 0.90 2.33
C GLU A 117 -1.52 1.35 3.67
N GLU A 118 -0.34 0.86 4.00
CA GLU A 118 0.43 1.31 5.15
C GLU A 118 1.80 1.77 4.68
N LEU A 119 2.25 2.90 5.20
CA LEU A 119 3.47 3.53 4.77
C LEU A 119 4.09 4.34 5.89
N LEU A 120 5.30 3.93 6.31
CA LEU A 120 6.14 4.68 7.24
C LEU A 120 5.41 5.19 8.50
N GLY A 121 4.61 4.32 9.14
CA GLY A 121 3.86 4.67 10.36
C GLY A 121 2.46 5.25 10.14
N TRP A 122 2.05 5.44 8.88
CA TRP A 122 0.74 5.95 8.49
C TRP A 122 -0.05 4.91 7.71
N ALA A 123 -1.37 5.01 7.73
CA ALA A 123 -2.27 4.18 6.95
C ALA A 123 -3.16 5.02 6.05
N TRP A 124 -3.22 4.68 4.78
CA TRP A 124 -4.24 5.19 3.87
C TRP A 124 -5.52 4.42 4.13
N VAL A 125 -6.51 5.09 4.69
CA VAL A 125 -7.77 4.47 5.10
C VAL A 125 -8.94 4.94 4.26
N GLU A 126 -9.96 4.10 4.14
CA GLU A 126 -11.26 4.40 3.56
C GLU A 126 -12.33 4.37 4.66
N ALA A 127 -13.03 5.48 4.87
CA ALA A 127 -14.12 5.63 5.84
C ALA A 127 -15.47 5.78 5.11
N GLY A 128 -15.95 4.67 4.55
CA GLY A 128 -17.09 4.64 3.63
C GLY A 128 -16.67 4.91 2.17
N PRO A 129 -17.63 5.19 1.26
CA PRO A 129 -17.37 5.20 -0.18
C PRO A 129 -16.55 6.40 -0.68
N SER A 130 -16.61 7.55 0.00
CA SER A 130 -16.08 8.82 -0.51
C SER A 130 -14.92 9.41 0.30
N ARG A 131 -14.76 9.00 1.56
CA ARG A 131 -13.75 9.57 2.45
C ARG A 131 -12.52 8.67 2.49
N LYS A 132 -11.38 9.23 2.07
CA LYS A 132 -10.10 8.54 2.07
C LYS A 132 -9.00 9.50 2.48
N GLY A 133 -7.98 9.00 3.15
CA GLY A 133 -6.82 9.79 3.53
C GLY A 133 -5.89 9.05 4.47
N TRP A 134 -4.73 9.65 4.72
CA TRP A 134 -3.76 9.17 5.69
C TRP A 134 -4.23 9.45 7.12
N VAL A 135 -4.07 8.45 7.98
CA VAL A 135 -4.25 8.52 9.43
C VAL A 135 -3.05 7.82 10.09
N PRO A 136 -2.49 8.32 11.20
CA PRO A 136 -1.40 7.64 11.88
C PRO A 136 -1.81 6.24 12.35
N LEU A 137 -0.94 5.23 12.17
CA LEU A 137 -1.23 3.85 12.60
C LEU A 137 -1.49 3.76 14.11
N SER A 138 -0.89 4.65 14.90
CA SER A 138 -1.10 4.75 16.36
C SER A 138 -2.54 5.13 16.75
N HIS A 139 -3.34 5.64 15.81
CA HIS A 139 -4.75 5.96 16.00
C HIS A 139 -5.69 4.82 15.56
N LEU A 140 -5.16 3.68 15.11
CA LEU A 140 -5.93 2.59 14.54
C LEU A 140 -5.72 1.28 15.30
N LEU A 141 -6.81 0.56 15.51
CA LEU A 141 -6.81 -0.82 16.01
C LEU A 141 -7.26 -1.74 14.89
N ARG A 142 -6.35 -2.59 14.38
CA ARG A 142 -6.73 -3.61 13.40
C ARG A 142 -7.71 -4.58 14.04
N ILE A 143 -8.82 -4.81 13.35
CA ILE A 143 -9.74 -5.87 13.70
C ILE A 143 -9.31 -7.08 12.88
N GLY A 144 -8.59 -7.99 13.52
CA GLY A 144 -8.42 -9.32 12.94
C GLY A 144 -9.77 -10.02 12.93
N ASP A 145 -10.02 -10.84 11.90
CA ASP A 145 -11.06 -11.86 11.97
C ASP A 145 -10.77 -12.67 13.23
N THR A 146 -11.49 -12.37 14.30
CA THR A 146 -11.41 -13.15 15.53
C THR A 146 -12.15 -14.41 15.17
N ASP A 147 -11.42 -15.40 14.66
CA ASP A 147 -11.91 -16.74 14.42
C ASP A 147 -12.66 -17.16 15.69
N GLY A 148 -13.95 -17.37 15.52
CA GLY A 148 -14.83 -17.83 16.56
C GLY A 148 -14.44 -19.25 16.94
N HIS A 149 -13.48 -19.40 17.85
CA HIS A 149 -13.28 -20.64 18.59
C HIS A 149 -13.49 -20.38 20.09
N ARG A 150 -14.76 -20.55 20.46
CA ARG A 150 -15.29 -21.35 21.57
C ARG A 150 -14.59 -21.25 22.94
N ALA A 151 -15.31 -20.58 23.85
CA ALA A 151 -15.74 -20.97 25.21
C ALA A 151 -14.98 -22.04 26.03
N PRO A 152 -15.00 -21.95 27.38
CA PRO A 152 -15.30 -23.11 28.21
C PRO A 152 -16.81 -23.42 28.22
#